data_AF-A0A1B6G884-F1
#
_entry.id   AF-A0A1B6G884-F1
#
_cell.length_a   1.000
_cell.length_b   1.000
_cell.length_c   1.000
_cell.angle_alpha   90.00
_cell.angle_beta   90.00
_cell.angle_gamma   90.00
#
_symmetry.space_group_name_H-M   'P 1'
#
loop_
_entity.id
_entity.type
_entity.pdbx_description
1 polymer ?
#
loop_
_entity_poly.entity_id
_entity_poly.type
_entity_poly.pdbx_seq_one_letter_code
_entity_poly.pdbx_strand_id
1 'polypeptide(L)'
;MSEQYYIAVKASLYSTDSTVFGLDPVEISALSKRFPNSQTPVFNGVLIKGNALQVINLLSELGYRVVCSSGESEIVWTLRRDILISPGQPTQRSLSDRIAPKDANKKPVRSVKSMLTPPTIKLN
;
A
#
# COMPACT_ATOMS: atom_id res chain seq x y z
N MET A 1 1.51 -5.22 26.18
CA MET A 1 1.44 -6.49 25.40
C MET A 1 2.23 -6.27 24.11
N SER A 2 2.77 -7.31 23.47
CA SER A 2 3.42 -7.18 22.15
C SER A 2 2.55 -7.78 21.06
N GLU A 3 2.33 -7.05 19.96
CA GLU A 3 1.67 -7.56 18.77
C GLU A 3 2.71 -7.90 17.70
N GLN A 4 2.46 -8.96 16.94
CA GLN A 4 3.30 -9.35 15.82
C GLN A 4 2.78 -8.73 14.52
N TYR A 5 3.66 -8.02 13.84
CA TYR A 5 3.38 -7.39 12.56
C TYR A 5 4.22 -8.04 11.47
N TYR A 6 3.59 -8.44 10.36
CA TYR A 6 4.21 -9.20 9.29
C TYR A 6 4.12 -8.44 7.97
N ILE A 7 5.20 -8.50 7.21
CA ILE A 7 5.29 -7.98 5.85
C ILE A 7 5.89 -9.04 4.93
N ALA A 8 5.74 -8.84 3.62
CA ALA A 8 6.39 -9.66 2.62
C ALA A 8 7.22 -8.80 1.67
N VAL A 9 8.43 -9.25 1.36
CA VAL A 9 9.28 -8.69 0.30
C VAL A 9 9.38 -9.73 -0.80
N LYS A 10 8.95 -9.39 -2.01
CA LYS A 10 9.08 -10.23 -3.20
C LYS A 10 10.09 -9.62 -4.14
N ALA A 11 11.15 -10.36 -4.49
CA ALA A 11 12.16 -9.92 -5.44
C ALA A 11 12.95 -11.09 -6.03
N SER A 12 13.74 -10.83 -7.05
CA SER A 12 14.81 -11.73 -7.50
C SER A 12 16.16 -11.24 -6.99
N LEU A 13 17.09 -12.15 -6.70
CA LEU A 13 18.48 -11.78 -6.37
C LEU A 13 19.22 -11.11 -7.54
N TYR A 14 18.75 -11.33 -8.77
CA TYR A 14 19.30 -10.71 -9.98
C TYR A 14 18.60 -9.39 -10.36
N SER A 15 17.51 -9.03 -9.66
CA SER A 15 16.73 -7.82 -9.93
C SER A 15 17.24 -6.63 -9.12
N THR A 16 17.18 -5.44 -9.72
CA THR A 16 17.41 -4.17 -9.02
C THR A 16 16.16 -3.62 -8.34
N ASP A 17 15.02 -4.30 -8.52
CA ASP A 17 13.72 -3.89 -8.03
C ASP A 17 13.13 -4.97 -7.10
N SER A 18 12.43 -4.50 -6.07
CA SER A 18 11.74 -5.33 -5.08
C SER A 18 10.32 -4.83 -4.88
N THR A 19 9.40 -5.73 -4.55
CA THR A 19 8.03 -5.35 -4.17
C THR A 19 7.81 -5.65 -2.70
N VAL A 20 7.24 -4.71 -1.95
CA VAL A 20 6.95 -4.88 -0.53
C VAL A 20 5.45 -4.79 -0.28
N PHE A 21 4.93 -5.71 0.53
CA PHE A 21 3.51 -5.83 0.85
C PHE A 21 3.29 -5.70 2.36
N GLY A 22 2.17 -5.07 2.72
CA GLY A 22 1.73 -4.99 4.11
C GLY A 22 2.43 -3.93 4.98
N LEU A 23 3.15 -2.97 4.38
CA LEU A 23 3.67 -1.81 5.11
C LEU A 23 2.58 -0.77 5.39
N ASP A 24 2.68 -0.06 6.52
CA ASP A 24 1.86 1.10 6.81
C ASP A 24 2.29 2.31 5.96
N PRO A 25 1.38 3.20 5.50
CA PRO A 25 1.70 4.45 4.81
C PRO A 25 2.89 5.26 5.38
N VAL A 26 3.07 5.32 6.70
CA VAL A 26 4.20 6.02 7.32
C VAL A 26 5.53 5.34 6.98
N GLU A 27 5.56 4.01 7.02
CA GLU A 27 6.75 3.22 6.67
C GLU A 27 7.04 3.30 5.17
N ILE A 28 6.00 3.28 4.32
CA ILE A 28 6.13 3.48 2.87
C ILE A 28 6.80 4.83 2.57
N SER A 29 6.36 5.90 3.24
CA SER A 29 6.96 7.24 3.11
C SER A 29 8.40 7.31 3.63
N ALA A 30 8.74 6.53 4.65
CA ALA A 30 10.12 6.44 5.14
C ALA A 30 11.02 5.69 4.14
N LEU A 31 10.54 4.57 3.57
CA LEU A 31 11.25 3.82 2.55
C LEU A 31 11.50 4.65 1.29
N SER A 32 10.52 5.45 0.87
CA SER A 32 10.63 6.23 -0.36
C SER A 32 11.71 7.31 -0.31
N LYS A 33 12.01 7.83 0.88
CA LYS A 33 13.11 8.78 1.08
C LYS A 33 14.48 8.12 0.89
N ARG A 34 14.59 6.83 1.19
CA ARG A 34 15.82 6.03 1.05
C ARG A 34 16.01 5.53 -0.39
N PHE A 35 14.91 5.29 -1.10
CA PHE A 35 14.92 4.80 -2.47
C PHE A 35 14.19 5.78 -3.42
N PRO A 36 14.90 6.78 -3.98
CA PRO A 36 14.30 7.72 -4.92
C PRO A 36 13.70 6.97 -6.12
N ASN A 37 12.55 7.45 -6.62
CA ASN A 37 11.73 6.81 -7.67
C ASN A 37 11.02 5.50 -7.26
N SER A 38 10.99 5.18 -5.97
CA SER A 38 10.13 4.12 -5.42
C SER A 38 8.72 4.65 -5.11
N GLN A 39 7.79 3.73 -4.80
CA GLN A 39 6.35 3.96 -4.58
C GLN A 39 5.48 3.94 -5.83
N THR A 40 5.88 3.21 -6.87
CA THR A 40 4.88 2.82 -7.87
C THR A 40 3.90 1.85 -7.17
N PRO A 41 2.63 2.23 -7.00
CA PRO A 41 1.67 1.36 -6.35
C PRO A 41 1.51 0.10 -7.21
N VAL A 42 1.54 -1.05 -6.56
CA VAL A 42 1.17 -2.33 -7.16
C VAL A 42 0.02 -2.92 -6.35
N PHE A 43 -0.61 -3.98 -6.86
CA PHE A 43 -1.74 -4.58 -6.17
C PHE A 43 -1.34 -5.03 -4.75
N ASN A 44 -1.91 -4.39 -3.73
CA ASN A 44 -1.65 -4.60 -2.29
C ASN A 44 -0.20 -4.37 -1.83
N GLY A 45 0.62 -3.63 -2.59
CA GLY A 45 2.02 -3.39 -2.25
C GLY A 45 2.63 -2.18 -2.93
N VAL A 46 3.93 -2.02 -2.75
CA VAL A 46 4.72 -0.93 -3.33
C VAL A 46 5.96 -1.46 -4.04
N LEU A 47 6.21 -0.96 -5.25
CA LEU A 47 7.47 -1.20 -5.94
C LEU A 47 8.56 -0.31 -5.37
N ILE A 48 9.68 -0.93 -5.00
CA ILE A 48 10.89 -0.30 -4.48
C ILE A 48 12.01 -0.51 -5.49
N LYS A 49 12.65 0.59 -5.90
CA LYS A 49 13.83 0.62 -6.77
C LYS A 49 15.09 0.33 -5.96
N GLY A 50 15.15 -0.88 -5.39
CA GLY A 50 16.28 -1.41 -4.65
C GLY A 50 16.29 -2.93 -4.72
N ASN A 51 17.49 -3.51 -4.75
CA ASN A 51 17.62 -4.98 -4.76
C ASN A 51 17.14 -5.59 -3.42
N ALA A 52 16.90 -6.89 -3.43
CA ALA A 52 16.33 -7.61 -2.29
C ALA A 52 17.10 -7.34 -0.98
N LEU A 53 18.43 -7.38 -1.02
CA LEU A 53 19.27 -7.22 0.17
C LEU A 53 19.23 -5.80 0.72
N GLN A 54 19.25 -4.78 -0.15
CA GLN A 54 19.12 -3.38 0.26
C GLN A 54 17.79 -3.14 0.99
N VAL A 55 16.70 -3.68 0.45
CA VAL A 55 15.36 -3.53 1.04
C VAL A 55 15.27 -4.28 2.37
N ILE A 56 15.74 -5.53 2.44
CA ILE A 56 15.73 -6.34 3.67
C ILE A 56 16.60 -5.69 4.76
N ASN A 57 17.78 -5.17 4.42
CA ASN A 57 18.65 -4.48 5.37
C ASN A 57 17.97 -3.24 5.96
N LEU A 58 17.35 -2.41 5.11
CA LEU A 58 16.62 -1.23 5.58
C LEU A 58 15.44 -1.61 6.48
N LEU A 59 14.67 -2.63 6.11
CA LEU A 59 13.58 -3.12 6.95
C LEU A 59 14.10 -3.68 8.29
N SER A 60 15.31 -4.25 8.29
CA SER A 60 15.98 -4.71 9.52
C SER A 60 16.35 -3.54 10.44
N GLU A 61 16.76 -2.38 9.90
CA GLU A 61 16.95 -1.15 10.69
C GLU A 61 15.64 -0.69 11.36
N LEU A 62 14.49 -0.97 10.73
CA LEU A 62 13.17 -0.69 11.29
C LEU A 62 12.70 -1.75 12.31
N GLY A 63 13.51 -2.78 12.58
CA GLY A 63 13.20 -3.83 13.55
C GLY A 63 12.49 -5.05 12.98
N TYR A 64 12.33 -5.14 11.66
CA TYR A 64 11.87 -6.36 11.01
C TYR A 64 12.96 -7.43 10.99
N ARG A 65 12.56 -8.70 11.05
CA ARG A 65 13.46 -9.85 10.94
C ARG A 65 12.89 -10.85 9.95
N VAL A 66 13.74 -11.41 9.08
CA VAL A 66 13.33 -12.50 8.19
C VAL A 66 12.96 -13.73 9.02
N VAL A 67 11.78 -14.28 8.79
CA VAL A 67 11.29 -15.50 9.47
C VAL A 67 11.09 -16.67 8.51
N CYS A 68 10.95 -16.39 7.22
CA CYS A 68 10.71 -17.38 6.18
C CYS A 68 11.16 -16.82 4.83
N SER A 69 11.63 -17.70 3.95
CA SER A 69 11.85 -17.42 2.54
C SER A 69 11.29 -18.56 1.69
N SER A 70 10.64 -18.24 0.57
CA SER A 70 10.11 -19.23 -0.38
C SER A 70 10.18 -18.73 -1.81
N GLY A 71 10.54 -19.59 -2.75
CA GLY A 71 10.63 -19.29 -4.18
C GLY A 71 11.95 -19.72 -4.81
N GLU A 72 12.02 -19.66 -6.14
CA GLU A 72 13.19 -20.05 -6.94
C GLU A 72 13.79 -18.82 -7.64
N SER A 73 13.21 -18.41 -8.77
CA SER A 73 13.66 -17.23 -9.54
C SER A 73 13.20 -15.91 -8.93
N GLU A 74 11.96 -15.89 -8.43
CA GLU A 74 11.42 -14.85 -7.58
C GLU A 74 11.22 -15.44 -6.19
N ILE A 75 11.78 -14.77 -5.19
CA ILE A 75 11.78 -15.20 -3.80
C ILE A 75 10.91 -14.23 -3.02
N VAL A 76 10.08 -14.78 -2.14
CA VAL A 76 9.32 -14.05 -1.14
C VAL A 76 9.99 -14.26 0.21
N TRP A 77 10.42 -13.18 0.85
CA TRP A 77 10.83 -13.16 2.24
C TRP A 77 9.70 -12.64 3.09
N THR A 78 9.26 -13.44 4.06
CA THR A 78 8.36 -12.98 5.11
C THR A 78 9.19 -12.40 6.24
N LEU A 79 8.89 -11.15 6.62
CA LEU A 79 9.54 -10.49 7.72
C LEU A 79 8.53 -10.21 8.85
N ARG A 80 9.00 -10.27 10.09
CA ARG A 80 8.22 -10.03 11.30
C ARG A 80 8.86 -8.94 12.15
N ARG A 81 8.05 -8.07 12.73
CA ARG A 81 8.43 -7.11 13.77
C ARG A 81 7.51 -7.26 14.98
N ASP A 82 8.07 -7.14 16.18
CA ASP A 82 7.30 -7.06 17.42
C ASP A 82 7.02 -5.59 17.75
N ILE A 83 5.75 -5.24 17.90
CA ILE A 83 5.29 -3.89 18.24
C ILE A 83 4.87 -3.88 19.72
N LEU A 84 5.50 -3.01 20.51
CA LEU A 84 5.13 -2.81 21.90
C LEU A 84 3.84 -1.99 21.98
N ILE A 85 2.79 -2.58 22.52
CA ILE A 85 1.52 -1.89 22.78
C ILE A 85 1.53 -1.40 24.23
N SER A 86 1.48 -0.07 24.36
CA SER A 86 1.15 0.60 25.62
C SER A 86 -0.34 0.43 25.93
N PRO A 87 -0.73 0.04 27.16
CA PRO A 87 -2.14 -0.03 27.54
C PRO A 87 -2.77 1.37 27.43
N GLY A 88 -3.71 1.53 26.49
CA GLY A 88 -4.46 2.78 26.26
C GLY A 88 -4.35 3.37 24.85
N GLN A 89 -3.48 2.82 23.99
CA GLN A 89 -3.35 3.29 22.60
C GLN A 89 -4.16 2.39 21.67
N PRO A 90 -5.12 2.92 20.87
CA PRO A 90 -5.85 2.11 19.91
C PRO A 90 -4.88 1.49 18.91
N THR A 91 -4.90 0.16 18.78
CA THR A 91 -4.13 -0.59 17.80
C THR A 91 -4.44 -0.06 16.39
N GLN A 92 -3.41 0.16 15.56
CA GLN A 92 -3.59 0.74 14.21
C GLN A 92 -4.59 -0.06 13.34
N ARG A 93 -4.72 -1.38 13.53
CA ARG A 93 -5.73 -2.21 12.83
C ARG A 93 -7.17 -1.84 13.19
N SER A 94 -7.43 -1.30 14.39
CA SER A 94 -8.77 -0.84 14.76
C SER A 94 -9.24 0.37 13.94
N LEU A 95 -8.36 1.10 13.26
CA LEU A 95 -8.74 2.26 12.44
C LEU A 95 -9.20 1.85 11.03
N SER A 96 -8.60 0.81 10.42
CA SER A 96 -9.03 0.31 9.11
C SER A 96 -10.41 -0.36 9.15
N ASP A 97 -10.78 -0.99 10.27
CA ASP A 97 -12.10 -1.61 10.45
C ASP A 97 -13.24 -0.60 10.63
N ARG A 98 -12.94 0.69 10.86
CA ARG A 98 -13.95 1.74 11.06
C ARG A 98 -14.39 2.45 9.78
N ILE A 99 -13.78 2.14 8.63
CA ILE A 99 -14.19 2.68 7.33
C ILE A 99 -15.26 1.75 6.73
N ALA A 100 -16.43 1.69 7.37
CA ALA A 100 -17.63 1.15 6.72
C ALA A 100 -18.11 2.16 5.65
N PRO A 101 -18.51 1.71 4.44
CA PRO A 101 -19.07 2.60 3.44
C PRO A 101 -20.41 3.17 3.93
N LYS A 102 -20.48 4.47 4.19
CA LYS A 102 -21.74 5.17 4.41
C LYS A 102 -22.49 5.34 3.08
N ASP A 103 -23.61 4.64 2.99
CA ASP A 103 -24.83 4.99 2.26
C ASP A 103 -24.69 5.39 0.78
N ALA A 104 -24.63 4.39 -0.08
CA ALA A 104 -25.22 4.49 -1.41
C ALA A 104 -26.74 4.29 -1.29
N ASN A 105 -27.51 5.37 -1.49
CA ASN A 105 -28.75 5.41 -2.29
C ASN A 105 -29.80 6.40 -1.73
N LYS A 106 -29.98 7.54 -2.41
CA LYS A 106 -31.28 8.19 -2.62
C LYS A 106 -31.18 9.23 -3.76
N LYS A 107 -31.67 8.85 -4.94
CA LYS A 107 -32.22 9.76 -5.97
C LYS A 107 -33.77 9.71 -5.87
N PRO A 108 -34.57 10.51 -6.61
CA PRO A 108 -34.34 11.79 -7.32
C PRO A 108 -35.46 12.85 -7.10
N VAL A 109 -35.26 14.15 -7.41
CA VAL A 109 -36.38 15.07 -7.76
C VAL A 109 -35.96 16.12 -8.82
N ARG A 110 -36.70 16.15 -9.95
CA ARG A 110 -36.78 17.15 -11.05
C ARG A 110 -37.20 18.53 -10.51
N SER A 111 -36.89 19.72 -11.04
CA SER A 111 -37.05 20.31 -12.38
C SER A 111 -36.84 21.82 -12.20
N VAL A 112 -36.15 22.53 -13.11
CA VAL A 112 -36.71 23.74 -13.76
C VAL A 112 -36.10 23.88 -15.15
N LYS A 113 -36.97 24.10 -16.14
CA LYS A 113 -36.70 24.38 -17.55
C LYS A 113 -36.04 25.76 -17.74
N SER A 114 -35.09 25.86 -18.67
CA SER A 114 -34.98 27.04 -19.54
C SER A 114 -34.54 26.60 -20.94
N MET A 115 -35.42 26.83 -21.90
CA MET A 115 -35.27 26.55 -23.33
C MET A 115 -34.25 27.51 -23.94
N LEU A 116 -33.43 27.05 -24.88
CA LEU A 116 -33.09 27.73 -26.13
C LEU A 116 -32.30 26.77 -27.05
N THR A 117 -32.61 26.86 -28.34
CA THR A 117 -32.55 25.85 -29.41
C THR A 117 -31.16 25.51 -29.97
N PRO A 118 -30.97 24.34 -30.63
CA PRO A 118 -29.70 23.94 -31.25
C PRO A 118 -29.49 24.53 -32.66
N PRO A 119 -28.24 24.83 -33.08
CA PRO A 119 -27.94 25.13 -34.47
C PRO A 119 -27.70 23.86 -35.31
N THR A 120 -28.27 23.86 -36.51
CA THR A 120 -28.14 22.84 -37.57
C THR A 120 -26.74 22.83 -38.18
N ILE A 121 -26.09 21.66 -38.25
CA ILE A 121 -24.88 21.43 -39.06
C ILE A 121 -25.30 20.65 -40.32
N LYS A 122 -25.08 21.24 -41.50
CA LYS A 122 -25.19 20.56 -42.80
C LYS A 122 -23.89 19.81 -43.08
N LEU A 123 -23.98 18.53 -43.42
CA LEU A 123 -22.89 17.76 -44.02
C LEU A 123 -23.05 17.84 -45.54
N ASN A 124 -21.95 18.12 -46.24
CA ASN A 124 -21.85 18.01 -47.70
C ASN A 124 -21.79 16.54 -48.13
#